data_AF-A0A6G5A6G8-F1
#
_entry.id   AF-A0A6G5A6G8-F1
#
_cell.length_a   1.000
_cell.length_b   1.000
_cell.length_c   1.000
_cell.angle_alpha   90.00
_cell.angle_beta   90.00
_cell.angle_gamma   90.00
#
_symmetry.space_group_name_H-M   'P 1'
#
loop_
_entity.id
_entity.type
_entity.pdbx_description
1 polymer ?
#
loop_
_entity_poly.entity_id
_entity_poly.type
_entity_poly.pdbx_seq_one_letter_code
_entity_poly.pdbx_strand_id
1 'polypeptide(L)'
;ICRALPILASCAHISTLCFSLSVDCFNSSLYAALSSYTKAANKLRDLELHIVCEWYVQSYSLVGENLLDSVLSSGIPFRRFTYDGPLIGKDHCDLLSRAIHCSRTLEELSFSVCSKAATNGRFLHYLAPMAMENYQLLRVYVDAYHKGDNDMKVVTEVTRRNSSLVTRAACFVMGNRTNYCARAIEFVSKHAKLVELVQKKASVDETQAKDMIRRALASINSLDGYMKAAGVVKDGVECIVQQNGQVQIDQLNEYCWRQLRQYIKVADIVQI
;
A
#
# COMPACT_ATOMS: atom_id res chain seq x y z
N ILE A 1 24.06 -4.56 19.47
CA ILE A 1 23.05 -4.40 18.39
C ILE A 1 23.64 -4.70 17.01
N CYS A 2 24.69 -3.99 16.57
CA CYS A 2 25.24 -4.14 15.22
C CYS A 2 25.68 -5.58 14.84
N ARG A 3 26.16 -6.38 15.80
CA ARG A 3 26.48 -7.80 15.58
C ARG A 3 25.26 -8.72 15.53
N ALA A 4 24.18 -8.35 16.20
CA ALA A 4 22.96 -9.16 16.25
C ALA A 4 22.15 -9.02 14.96
N LEU A 5 22.07 -7.82 14.40
CA LEU A 5 21.27 -7.53 13.21
C LEU A 5 21.55 -8.49 12.03
N PRO A 6 22.81 -8.73 11.59
CA PRO A 6 23.08 -9.68 10.52
C PRO A 6 22.60 -11.11 10.82
N ILE A 7 22.69 -11.55 12.08
CA ILE A 7 22.21 -12.86 12.50
C ILE A 7 20.68 -12.90 12.40
N LEU A 8 20.00 -11.88 12.91
CA LEU A 8 18.54 -11.78 12.87
C LEU A 8 18.00 -11.68 11.44
N ALA A 9 18.76 -11.08 10.51
CA ALA A 9 18.36 -11.01 9.10
C ALA A 9 18.23 -12.39 8.46
N SER A 10 19.02 -13.37 8.93
CA SER A 10 18.95 -14.75 8.45
C SER A 10 17.79 -15.56 9.04
N CYS A 11 17.15 -15.05 10.11
CA CYS A 11 16.12 -15.78 10.83
C CYS A 11 14.76 -15.69 10.11
N ALA A 12 14.33 -16.79 9.50
CA ALA A 12 13.08 -16.85 8.73
C ALA A 12 11.79 -16.66 9.55
N HIS A 13 11.86 -16.67 10.88
CA HIS A 13 10.71 -16.51 11.77
C HIS A 13 10.54 -15.08 12.30
N ILE A 14 11.52 -14.20 12.09
CA ILE A 14 11.44 -12.81 12.57
C ILE A 14 10.66 -11.98 11.56
N SER A 15 9.44 -11.61 11.95
CA SER A 15 8.54 -10.75 11.17
C SER A 15 8.41 -9.34 11.72
N THR A 16 8.85 -9.10 12.95
CA THR A 16 8.75 -7.80 13.61
C THR A 16 10.10 -7.41 14.16
N LEU A 17 10.51 -6.17 13.90
CA LEU A 17 11.67 -5.58 14.53
C LEU A 17 11.26 -4.26 15.18
N CYS A 18 11.44 -4.20 16.49
CA CYS A 18 11.17 -3.01 17.28
C CYS A 18 12.49 -2.52 17.87
N PHE A 19 12.86 -1.28 17.55
CA PHE A 19 13.97 -0.58 18.15
C PHE A 19 13.44 0.48 19.09
N SER A 20 13.82 0.38 20.36
CA SER A 20 13.63 1.44 21.35
C SER A 20 15.01 1.83 21.87
N LEU A 21 15.61 2.87 21.31
CA LEU A 21 17.00 3.24 21.59
C LEU A 21 17.13 4.73 21.92
N SER A 22 18.06 5.06 22.82
CA SER A 22 18.51 6.45 22.99
C SER A 22 19.21 6.93 21.73
N VAL A 23 19.05 8.22 21.43
CA VAL A 23 19.73 8.91 20.32
C VAL A 23 21.25 8.71 20.33
N ASP A 24 21.86 8.55 21.51
CA ASP A 24 23.31 8.35 21.68
C ASP A 24 23.81 6.98 21.19
N CYS A 25 22.89 6.03 20.98
CA CYS A 25 23.23 4.72 20.44
C CYS A 25 23.48 4.76 18.92
N PHE A 26 23.08 5.84 18.25
CA PHE A 26 23.14 5.94 16.80
C PHE A 26 24.49 6.44 16.30
N ASN A 27 25.13 5.63 15.47
CA ASN A 27 26.40 5.91 14.82
C ASN A 27 26.46 5.22 13.45
N SER A 28 27.50 5.51 12.68
CA SER A 28 27.72 4.95 11.32
C SER A 28 27.63 3.42 11.27
N SER A 29 28.11 2.73 12.31
CA SER A 29 28.06 1.27 12.37
C SER A 29 26.64 0.75 12.56
N LEU A 30 25.82 1.42 13.36
CA LEU A 30 24.41 1.05 13.54
C LEU A 30 23.60 1.32 12.26
N TYR A 31 23.78 2.48 11.63
CA TYR A 31 23.14 2.81 10.35
C TYR A 31 23.44 1.78 9.26
N ALA A 32 24.73 1.40 9.11
CA ALA A 32 25.13 0.38 8.15
C ALA A 32 24.53 -1.00 8.45
N ALA A 33 24.47 -1.37 9.74
CA ALA A 33 23.85 -2.63 10.16
C ALA A 33 22.34 -2.65 9.90
N LEU A 34 21.64 -1.54 10.13
CA LEU A 34 20.21 -1.40 9.85
C LEU A 34 19.92 -1.47 8.36
N SER A 35 20.68 -0.74 7.53
CA SER A 35 20.52 -0.80 6.08
C SER A 35 20.76 -2.20 5.53
N SER A 36 21.78 -2.90 6.04
CA SER A 36 22.06 -4.29 5.65
C SER A 36 20.94 -5.24 6.09
N TYR A 37 20.41 -5.03 7.31
CA TYR A 37 19.30 -5.82 7.82
C TYR A 37 18.04 -5.65 6.99
N THR A 38 17.59 -4.41 6.72
CA THR A 38 16.35 -4.15 5.99
C THR A 38 16.41 -4.67 4.55
N LYS A 39 17.60 -4.69 3.94
CA LYS A 39 17.85 -5.30 2.63
C LYS A 39 17.76 -6.83 2.64
N ALA A 40 18.24 -7.47 3.71
CA ALA A 40 18.32 -8.93 3.79
C ALA A 40 17.06 -9.58 4.39
N ALA A 41 16.32 -8.88 5.25
CA ALA A 41 15.21 -9.42 6.01
C ALA A 41 13.92 -9.56 5.16
N ASN A 42 13.88 -10.58 4.30
CA ASN A 42 12.75 -10.85 3.40
C ASN A 42 11.43 -11.26 4.09
N LYS A 43 11.47 -11.57 5.40
CA LYS A 43 10.29 -11.90 6.21
C LYS A 43 9.82 -10.75 7.10
N LEU A 44 10.56 -9.64 7.16
CA LEU A 44 10.17 -8.49 7.96
C LEU A 44 8.83 -7.93 7.46
N ARG A 45 7.87 -7.84 8.37
CA ARG A 45 6.53 -7.30 8.16
C ARG A 45 6.31 -6.00 8.91
N ASP A 46 6.87 -5.88 10.09
CA ASP A 46 6.65 -4.74 10.97
C ASP A 46 8.00 -4.17 11.38
N LEU A 47 8.23 -2.90 11.08
CA LEU A 47 9.41 -2.16 11.54
C LEU A 47 8.97 -0.99 12.40
N GLU A 48 9.43 -0.99 13.65
CA GLU A 48 9.14 0.07 14.60
C GLU A 48 10.43 0.71 15.10
N LEU A 49 10.51 2.03 14.97
CA LEU A 49 11.65 2.84 15.34
C LEU A 49 11.18 3.87 16.37
N HIS A 50 11.44 3.59 17.65
CA HIS A 50 11.18 4.45 18.80
C HIS A 50 12.51 5.00 19.30
N ILE A 51 12.75 6.29 19.11
CA ILE A 51 14.03 6.93 19.35
C ILE A 51 13.85 7.91 20.49
N VAL A 52 14.37 7.52 21.65
CA VAL A 52 14.28 8.31 22.86
C VAL A 52 15.24 9.49 22.73
N CYS A 53 14.67 10.68 22.60
CA CYS A 53 15.42 11.93 22.60
C CYS A 53 15.33 12.55 24.00
N GLU A 54 16.45 12.54 24.72
CA GLU A 54 16.55 13.36 25.92
C GLU A 54 16.63 14.84 25.50
N TRP A 55 15.51 15.54 25.64
CA TRP A 55 15.38 17.00 25.57
C TRP A 55 15.46 17.63 24.15
N TYR A 56 14.80 18.78 23.99
CA TYR A 56 14.47 19.48 22.73
C TYR A 56 15.68 20.07 21.98
N VAL A 57 16.66 19.27 21.59
CA VAL A 57 17.80 19.78 20.82
C VAL A 57 17.59 19.55 19.33
N GLN A 58 17.56 20.65 18.56
CA GLN A 58 17.48 20.62 17.09
C GLN A 58 18.65 19.83 16.46
N SER A 59 19.74 19.60 17.19
CA SER A 59 20.92 18.85 16.74
C SER A 59 20.65 17.37 16.44
N TYR A 60 19.50 16.82 16.85
CA TYR A 60 19.17 15.41 16.61
C TYR A 60 18.50 15.15 15.26
N SER A 61 18.25 16.19 14.43
CA SER A 61 17.63 15.97 13.13
C SER A 61 18.45 15.05 12.24
N LEU A 62 19.77 15.21 12.27
CA LEU A 62 20.71 14.38 11.50
C LEU A 62 20.61 12.89 11.87
N VAL A 63 20.24 12.56 13.11
CA VAL A 63 20.05 11.16 13.53
C VAL A 63 18.80 10.57 12.89
N GLY A 64 17.69 11.32 12.92
CA GLY A 64 16.44 10.91 12.27
C GLY A 64 16.62 10.73 10.76
N GLU A 65 17.31 11.67 10.13
CA GLU A 65 17.59 11.68 8.69
C GLU A 65 18.46 10.49 8.25
N ASN A 66 19.62 10.28 8.88
CA ASN A 66 20.50 9.15 8.57
C ASN A 66 19.83 7.79 8.80
N LEU A 67 18.97 7.71 9.82
CA LEU A 67 18.21 6.50 10.10
C LEU A 67 17.21 6.21 8.98
N LEU A 68 16.43 7.21 8.55
CA LEU A 68 15.50 7.06 7.44
C LEU A 68 16.24 6.70 6.15
N ASP A 69 17.36 7.34 5.85
CA ASP A 69 18.17 6.99 4.67
C ASP A 69 18.62 5.53 4.72
N SER A 70 19.07 5.06 5.88
CA SER A 70 19.51 3.68 6.07
C SER A 70 18.37 2.69 5.81
N VAL A 71 17.21 2.94 6.42
CA VAL A 71 16.03 2.06 6.37
C VAL A 71 15.37 2.07 5.00
N LEU A 72 15.25 3.25 4.38
CA LEU A 72 14.53 3.45 3.12
C LEU A 72 15.39 3.22 1.88
N SER A 73 16.71 3.05 2.02
CA SER A 73 17.64 2.84 0.90
C SER A 73 17.28 1.68 -0.04
N SER A 74 16.49 0.71 0.40
CA SER A 74 15.99 -0.43 -0.40
C SER A 74 14.50 -0.37 -0.68
N GLY A 75 13.86 0.76 -0.43
CA GLY A 75 12.41 0.91 -0.37
C GLY A 75 11.81 0.33 0.92
N ILE A 76 10.49 0.23 0.95
CA ILE A 76 9.72 -0.24 2.10
C ILE A 76 9.17 -1.65 1.80
N PRO A 77 9.83 -2.72 2.33
CA PRO A 77 9.38 -4.11 2.12
C PRO A 77 8.37 -4.59 3.19
N PHE A 78 8.19 -3.82 4.26
CA PHE A 78 7.30 -4.14 5.38
C PHE A 78 5.87 -3.65 5.14
N ARG A 79 4.94 -4.18 5.94
CA ARG A 79 3.51 -3.82 5.99
C ARG A 79 3.19 -2.75 7.02
N ARG A 80 3.88 -2.74 8.16
CA ARG A 80 3.75 -1.69 9.16
C ARG A 80 5.07 -0.96 9.34
N PHE A 81 4.98 0.37 9.37
CA PHE A 81 6.09 1.24 9.71
C PHE A 81 5.70 2.19 10.84
N THR A 82 6.48 2.18 11.90
CA THR A 82 6.38 3.18 12.97
C THR A 82 7.68 3.95 13.05
N TYR A 83 7.57 5.27 12.95
CA TYR A 83 8.65 6.21 13.25
C TYR A 83 8.18 7.11 14.39
N ASP A 84 8.83 7.02 15.53
CA ASP A 84 8.67 7.91 16.67
C ASP A 84 10.04 8.39 17.10
N GLY A 85 10.40 9.65 16.80
CA GLY A 85 11.78 10.06 17.00
C GLY A 85 12.13 11.51 16.69
N PRO A 86 13.40 11.82 16.37
CA PRO A 86 13.84 13.17 16.11
C PRO A 86 13.09 13.86 14.96
N LEU A 87 13.28 15.17 14.88
CA LEU A 87 12.84 15.97 13.73
C LEU A 87 13.49 15.47 12.44
N ILE A 88 12.78 15.60 11.32
CA ILE A 88 13.36 15.35 9.99
C ILE A 88 13.17 16.59 9.11
N GLY A 89 14.16 16.85 8.26
CA GLY A 89 14.13 17.93 7.29
C GLY A 89 13.04 17.79 6.24
N LYS A 90 12.87 18.85 5.44
CA LYS A 90 11.93 18.88 4.31
C LYS A 90 12.25 17.78 3.30
N ASP A 91 13.54 17.60 2.98
CA ASP A 91 13.98 16.65 1.97
C ASP A 91 13.71 15.21 2.40
N HIS A 92 13.84 14.90 3.70
CA HIS A 92 13.49 13.59 4.25
C HIS A 92 11.99 13.36 4.40
N CYS A 93 11.18 14.41 4.61
CA CYS A 93 9.72 14.31 4.51
C CYS A 93 9.29 13.91 3.10
N ASP A 94 9.87 14.54 2.07
CA ASP A 94 9.63 14.20 0.66
C ASP A 94 10.13 12.78 0.33
N LEU A 95 11.35 12.43 0.75
CA LEU A 95 11.92 11.10 0.55
C LEU A 95 11.04 10.01 1.14
N LEU A 96 10.61 10.17 2.40
CA LEU A 96 9.73 9.21 3.07
C LEU A 96 8.38 9.11 2.34
N SER A 97 7.79 10.23 1.94
CA SER A 97 6.52 10.26 1.20
C SER A 97 6.63 9.53 -0.15
N ARG A 98 7.72 9.73 -0.89
CA ARG A 98 8.00 8.99 -2.15
C ARG A 98 8.21 7.51 -1.91
N ALA A 99 8.94 7.14 -0.85
CA ALA A 99 9.13 5.74 -0.48
C ALA A 99 7.79 5.06 -0.16
N ILE A 100 6.91 5.75 0.56
CA ILE A 100 5.55 5.29 0.88
C ILE A 100 4.70 5.14 -0.39
N HIS A 101 4.72 6.14 -1.28
CA HIS A 101 4.00 6.10 -2.56
C HIS A 101 4.38 4.88 -3.40
N CYS A 102 5.69 4.64 -3.54
CA CYS A 102 6.22 3.52 -4.30
C CYS A 102 6.03 2.17 -3.62
N SER A 103 5.75 2.14 -2.30
CA SER A 103 5.55 0.90 -1.57
C SER A 103 4.32 0.15 -2.08
N ARG A 104 4.52 -1.14 -2.34
CA ARG A 104 3.44 -2.08 -2.69
C ARG A 104 3.03 -2.96 -1.51
N THR A 105 3.64 -2.76 -0.35
CA THR A 105 3.45 -3.61 0.83
C THR A 105 3.02 -2.84 2.07
N LEU A 106 3.33 -1.54 2.19
CA LEU A 106 3.01 -0.75 3.38
C LEU A 106 1.50 -0.51 3.48
N GLU A 107 0.90 -1.05 4.54
CA GLU A 107 -0.53 -0.96 4.85
C GLU A 107 -0.79 -0.01 6.02
N GLU A 108 0.13 0.08 6.98
CA GLU A 108 -0.03 0.84 8.21
C GLU A 108 1.20 1.72 8.47
N LEU A 109 0.96 3.02 8.66
CA LEU A 109 1.98 4.00 9.01
C LEU A 109 1.63 4.67 10.33
N SER A 110 2.61 4.76 11.24
CA SER A 110 2.56 5.60 12.42
C SER A 110 3.77 6.54 12.40
N PHE A 111 3.52 7.84 12.48
CA PHE A 111 4.57 8.86 12.41
C PHE A 111 4.42 9.88 13.55
N SER A 112 5.46 10.03 14.33
CA SER A 112 5.57 10.93 15.47
C SER A 112 6.98 11.51 15.53
N VAL A 113 7.09 12.79 15.90
CA VAL A 113 8.39 13.43 16.10
C VAL A 113 8.40 14.23 17.40
N CYS A 114 9.55 14.24 18.09
CA CYS A 114 9.70 14.81 19.44
C CYS A 114 9.47 16.32 19.56
N SER A 115 9.22 17.06 18.47
CA SER A 115 9.08 18.53 18.49
C SER A 115 8.02 19.06 17.51
N LYS A 116 6.86 19.43 18.09
CA LYS A 116 5.76 20.28 17.57
C LYS A 116 5.08 19.87 16.25
N ALA A 117 3.77 20.16 16.22
CA ALA A 117 2.83 20.01 15.12
C ALA A 117 3.31 20.44 13.73
N ALA A 118 4.22 21.40 13.63
CA ALA A 118 4.69 21.95 12.36
C ALA A 118 5.43 20.92 11.49
N THR A 119 6.21 20.02 12.07
CA THR A 119 6.95 19.00 11.30
C THR A 119 6.04 17.86 10.88
N ASN A 120 5.12 17.45 11.75
CA ASN A 120 4.09 16.48 11.40
C ASN A 120 3.16 16.99 10.31
N GLY A 121 2.76 18.27 10.37
CA GLY A 121 2.04 18.95 9.29
C GLY A 121 2.86 19.04 8.01
N ARG A 122 4.17 19.30 8.09
CA ARG A 122 5.06 19.27 6.92
C ARG A 122 5.13 17.88 6.28
N PHE A 123 5.26 16.82 7.07
CA PHE A 123 5.25 15.46 6.55
C PHE A 123 3.93 15.17 5.84
N LEU A 124 2.80 15.52 6.46
CA LEU A 124 1.47 15.39 5.87
C LEU A 124 1.35 16.13 4.53
N HIS A 125 1.91 17.33 4.42
CA HIS A 125 1.93 18.11 3.18
C HIS A 125 2.58 17.38 2.00
N TYR A 126 3.66 16.62 2.23
CA TYR A 126 4.28 15.79 1.19
C TYR A 126 3.52 14.48 0.96
N LEU A 127 3.02 13.87 2.03
CA LEU A 127 2.35 12.58 1.96
C LEU A 127 0.99 12.67 1.25
N ALA A 128 0.18 13.68 1.55
CA ALA A 128 -1.19 13.81 1.06
C ALA A 128 -1.34 13.69 -0.46
N PRO A 129 -0.62 14.46 -1.30
CA PRO A 129 -0.75 14.34 -2.75
C PRO A 129 -0.31 12.96 -3.26
N MET A 130 0.77 12.41 -2.69
CA MET A 130 1.30 11.11 -3.09
C MET A 130 0.41 9.93 -2.66
N ALA A 131 -0.29 10.08 -1.54
CA ALA A 131 -1.21 9.08 -1.01
C ALA A 131 -2.47 8.91 -1.87
N MET A 132 -2.90 9.96 -2.60
CA MET A 132 -4.09 9.88 -3.46
C MET A 132 -4.01 8.76 -4.49
N GLU A 133 -2.82 8.50 -5.02
CA GLU A 133 -2.55 7.43 -6.00
C GLU A 133 -2.14 6.10 -5.35
N ASN A 134 -1.97 6.08 -4.03
CA ASN A 134 -1.63 4.88 -3.28
C ASN A 134 -2.90 4.10 -2.86
N TYR A 135 -2.92 2.81 -3.20
CA TYR A 135 -4.03 1.90 -2.89
C TYR A 135 -3.67 0.84 -1.82
N GLN A 136 -2.49 0.96 -1.21
CA GLN A 136 -1.97 0.00 -0.21
C GLN A 136 -2.17 0.50 1.22
N LEU A 137 -2.04 1.81 1.46
CA LEU A 137 -2.24 2.38 2.79
C LEU A 137 -3.69 2.20 3.25
N LEU A 138 -3.85 1.54 4.40
CA LEU A 138 -5.13 1.32 5.06
C LEU A 138 -5.26 2.12 6.35
N ARG A 139 -4.14 2.44 7.01
CA ARG A 139 -4.12 3.28 8.21
C ARG A 139 -2.91 4.18 8.22
N VAL A 140 -3.13 5.43 8.56
CA VAL A 140 -2.09 6.41 8.82
C VAL A 140 -2.42 7.10 10.13
N TYR A 141 -1.49 7.02 11.07
CA TYR A 141 -1.52 7.78 12.31
C TYR A 141 -0.36 8.77 12.27
N VAL A 142 -0.67 10.04 12.48
CA VAL A 142 0.33 11.08 12.65
C VAL A 142 0.03 11.76 13.98
N ASP A 143 1.00 11.87 14.88
CA ASP A 143 0.78 12.50 16.18
C ASP A 143 0.71 14.03 16.06
N ALA A 144 0.11 14.71 17.05
CA ALA A 144 0.22 16.15 17.28
C ALA A 144 0.02 17.07 16.05
N TYR A 145 -0.88 16.76 15.10
CA TYR A 145 -1.21 17.65 13.98
C TYR A 145 -2.34 18.63 14.34
N HIS A 146 -2.50 19.71 13.56
CA HIS A 146 -3.57 20.68 13.79
C HIS A 146 -4.94 20.08 13.44
N LYS A 147 -5.88 20.09 14.40
CA LYS A 147 -7.29 19.73 14.15
C LYS A 147 -7.86 20.65 13.06
N GLY A 148 -8.03 20.12 11.84
CA GLY A 148 -8.45 20.89 10.68
C GLY A 148 -7.48 20.86 9.51
N ASP A 149 -6.29 20.29 9.69
CA ASP A 149 -5.30 20.06 8.64
C ASP A 149 -5.94 19.34 7.43
N ASN A 150 -5.96 20.03 6.29
CA ASN A 150 -6.56 19.51 5.06
C ASN A 150 -5.76 18.32 4.53
N ASP A 151 -4.45 18.27 4.75
CA ASP A 151 -3.60 17.18 4.29
C ASP A 151 -3.92 15.90 5.08
N MET A 152 -4.16 16.01 6.39
CA MET A 152 -4.63 14.86 7.18
C MET A 152 -6.02 14.38 6.76
N LYS A 153 -6.94 15.29 6.38
CA LYS A 153 -8.25 14.90 5.84
C LYS A 153 -8.11 14.12 4.53
N VAL A 154 -7.23 14.56 3.64
CA VAL A 154 -6.92 13.85 2.39
C VAL A 154 -6.40 12.45 2.69
N VAL A 155 -5.41 12.32 3.58
CA VAL A 155 -4.85 11.01 3.97
C VAL A 155 -5.92 10.11 4.63
N THR A 156 -6.79 10.67 5.46
CA THR A 156 -7.90 9.94 6.09
C THR A 156 -8.91 9.45 5.05
N GLU A 157 -9.26 10.28 4.07
CA GLU A 157 -10.17 9.89 3.00
C GLU A 157 -9.55 8.81 2.10
N VAL A 158 -8.26 8.89 1.81
CA VAL A 158 -7.52 7.85 1.06
C VAL A 158 -7.56 6.52 1.79
N THR A 159 -7.22 6.48 3.07
CA THR A 159 -7.21 5.25 3.87
C THR A 159 -8.61 4.65 4.01
N ARG A 160 -9.64 5.50 4.16
CA ARG A 160 -11.05 5.10 4.13
C ARG A 160 -11.46 4.51 2.78
N ARG A 161 -11.11 5.17 1.67
CA ARG A 161 -11.33 4.68 0.29
C ARG A 161 -10.70 3.31 0.10
N ASN A 162 -9.43 3.15 0.44
CA ASN A 162 -8.69 1.91 0.26
C ASN A 162 -9.31 0.77 1.08
N SER A 163 -9.67 1.03 2.35
CA SER A 163 -10.39 0.07 3.20
C SER A 163 -11.75 -0.34 2.61
N SER A 164 -12.50 0.62 2.04
CA SER A 164 -13.75 0.33 1.33
C SER A 164 -13.52 -0.52 0.07
N LEU A 165 -12.43 -0.28 -0.67
CA LEU A 165 -12.08 -1.07 -1.85
C LEU A 165 -11.74 -2.52 -1.45
N VAL A 166 -10.93 -2.73 -0.40
CA VAL A 166 -10.65 -4.07 0.13
C VAL A 166 -11.92 -4.81 0.52
N THR A 167 -12.84 -4.13 1.20
CA THR A 167 -14.11 -4.73 1.61
C THR A 167 -14.99 -5.11 0.42
N ARG A 168 -15.11 -4.23 -0.58
CA ARG A 168 -15.89 -4.47 -1.81
C ARG A 168 -15.27 -5.57 -2.68
N ALA A 169 -13.95 -5.58 -2.80
CA ALA A 169 -13.23 -6.64 -3.51
C ALA A 169 -13.47 -8.00 -2.85
N ALA A 170 -13.47 -8.07 -1.51
CA ALA A 170 -13.83 -9.29 -0.81
C ALA A 170 -15.27 -9.72 -1.12
N CYS A 171 -16.24 -8.79 -1.15
CA CYS A 171 -17.61 -9.11 -1.56
C CYS A 171 -17.67 -9.66 -3.01
N PHE A 172 -16.87 -9.11 -3.93
CA PHE A 172 -16.75 -9.64 -5.29
C PHE A 172 -16.28 -11.08 -5.31
N VAL A 173 -15.23 -11.39 -4.55
CA VAL A 173 -14.68 -12.73 -4.39
C VAL A 173 -15.71 -13.69 -3.80
N MET A 174 -16.53 -13.21 -2.86
CA MET A 174 -17.65 -13.97 -2.28
C MET A 174 -18.87 -14.09 -3.18
N GLY A 175 -18.84 -13.56 -4.41
CA GLY A 175 -19.88 -13.73 -5.43
C GLY A 175 -20.78 -12.51 -5.68
N ASN A 176 -20.59 -11.38 -4.98
CA ASN A 176 -21.32 -10.16 -5.27
C ASN A 176 -20.77 -9.49 -6.55
N ARG A 177 -21.46 -9.66 -7.68
CA ARG A 177 -21.00 -9.20 -9.00
C ARG A 177 -21.44 -7.79 -9.38
N THR A 178 -21.71 -6.92 -8.42
CA THR A 178 -21.97 -5.50 -8.71
C THR A 178 -20.74 -4.82 -9.33
N ASN A 179 -20.97 -3.82 -10.17
CA ASN A 179 -19.90 -3.04 -10.82
C ASN A 179 -18.95 -2.39 -9.79
N TYR A 180 -19.46 -1.88 -8.67
CA TYR A 180 -18.63 -1.32 -7.61
C TYR A 180 -17.67 -2.35 -7.00
N CYS A 181 -18.10 -3.61 -6.88
CA CYS A 181 -17.27 -4.70 -6.36
C CYS A 181 -16.26 -5.18 -7.41
N ALA A 182 -16.66 -5.24 -8.68
CA ALA A 182 -15.77 -5.55 -9.80
C ALA A 182 -14.66 -4.49 -9.98
N ARG A 183 -15.01 -3.21 -9.90
CA ARG A 183 -14.03 -2.11 -9.91
C ARG A 183 -13.02 -2.26 -8.78
N ALA A 184 -13.51 -2.58 -7.59
CA ALA A 184 -12.65 -2.67 -6.41
C ALA A 184 -11.57 -3.76 -6.55
N ILE A 185 -11.91 -4.94 -7.07
CA ILE A 185 -10.93 -6.03 -7.17
C ILE A 185 -9.76 -5.70 -8.14
N GLU A 186 -9.97 -4.85 -9.15
CA GLU A 186 -8.89 -4.40 -10.04
C GLU A 186 -7.82 -3.58 -9.30
N PHE A 187 -8.21 -2.76 -8.32
CA PHE A 187 -7.28 -1.91 -7.57
C PHE A 187 -6.54 -2.66 -6.47
N VAL A 188 -7.22 -3.58 -5.76
CA VAL A 188 -6.69 -4.17 -4.52
C VAL A 188 -6.45 -5.68 -4.59
N SER A 189 -6.50 -6.29 -5.78
CA SER A 189 -6.27 -7.73 -5.98
C SER A 189 -4.97 -8.27 -5.38
N LYS A 190 -3.93 -7.45 -5.33
CA LYS A 190 -2.61 -7.81 -4.80
C LYS A 190 -2.43 -7.47 -3.31
N HIS A 191 -3.44 -6.88 -2.68
CA HIS A 191 -3.36 -6.41 -1.30
C HIS A 191 -3.45 -7.60 -0.33
N ALA A 192 -2.54 -7.68 0.64
CA ALA A 192 -2.56 -8.80 1.59
C ALA A 192 -3.79 -8.80 2.49
N LYS A 193 -4.28 -7.61 2.87
CA LYS A 193 -5.55 -7.46 3.60
C LYS A 193 -6.76 -8.08 2.89
N LEU A 194 -6.79 -8.08 1.56
CA LEU A 194 -7.86 -8.76 0.82
C LEU A 194 -7.82 -10.27 1.09
N VAL A 195 -6.63 -10.88 1.08
CA VAL A 195 -6.45 -12.31 1.38
C VAL A 195 -6.91 -12.62 2.80
N GLU A 196 -6.51 -11.82 3.79
CA GLU A 196 -6.94 -11.97 5.18
C GLU A 196 -8.47 -11.86 5.34
N LEU A 197 -9.09 -10.89 4.66
CA LEU A 197 -10.52 -10.68 4.73
C LEU A 197 -11.30 -11.83 4.07
N VAL A 198 -10.81 -12.38 2.95
CA VAL A 198 -11.40 -13.54 2.29
C VAL A 198 -11.24 -14.80 3.15
N GLN A 199 -10.06 -15.05 3.72
CA GLN A 199 -9.84 -16.16 4.68
C GLN A 199 -10.87 -16.11 5.81
N LYS A 200 -11.03 -14.93 6.43
CA LYS A 200 -11.97 -14.74 7.54
C LYS A 200 -13.43 -14.94 7.11
N LYS A 201 -13.84 -14.38 5.97
CA LYS A 201 -15.24 -14.42 5.51
C LYS A 201 -15.65 -15.78 4.95
N ALA A 202 -14.74 -16.49 4.30
CA ALA A 202 -15.01 -17.80 3.73
C ALA A 202 -14.61 -18.96 4.66
N SER A 203 -13.93 -18.67 5.79
CA SER A 203 -13.38 -19.67 6.71
C SER A 203 -12.45 -20.67 6.01
N VAL A 204 -11.54 -20.14 5.19
CA VAL A 204 -10.58 -20.91 4.38
C VAL A 204 -9.14 -20.53 4.72
N ASP A 205 -8.18 -21.38 4.32
CA ASP A 205 -6.77 -21.07 4.45
C ASP A 205 -6.27 -20.02 3.43
N GLU A 206 -5.04 -19.53 3.63
CA GLU A 206 -4.43 -18.50 2.77
C GLU A 206 -4.33 -18.91 1.30
N THR A 207 -4.04 -20.18 1.02
CA THR A 207 -3.88 -20.70 -0.35
C THR A 207 -5.23 -20.69 -1.06
N GLN A 208 -6.26 -21.21 -0.40
CA GLN A 208 -7.63 -21.23 -0.89
C GLN A 208 -8.16 -19.80 -1.10
N ALA A 209 -7.90 -18.88 -0.17
CA ALA A 209 -8.29 -17.47 -0.33
C ALA A 209 -7.62 -16.82 -1.55
N LYS A 210 -6.31 -17.06 -1.77
CA LYS A 210 -5.61 -16.60 -2.97
C LYS A 210 -6.22 -17.18 -4.24
N ASP A 211 -6.60 -18.46 -4.24
CA ASP A 211 -7.24 -19.10 -5.39
C ASP A 211 -8.65 -18.56 -5.66
N MET A 212 -9.41 -18.23 -4.63
CA MET A 212 -10.70 -17.53 -4.78
C MET A 212 -10.49 -16.16 -5.42
N ILE A 213 -9.51 -15.38 -4.97
CA ILE A 213 -9.17 -14.07 -5.55
C ILE A 213 -8.74 -14.21 -7.01
N ARG A 214 -7.88 -15.19 -7.33
CA ARG A 214 -7.44 -15.48 -8.71
C ARG A 214 -8.61 -15.84 -9.61
N ARG A 215 -9.51 -16.72 -9.16
CA ARG A 215 -10.73 -17.09 -9.92
C ARG A 215 -11.66 -15.91 -10.12
N ALA A 216 -11.84 -15.07 -9.11
CA ALA A 216 -12.64 -13.86 -9.22
C ALA A 216 -12.04 -12.89 -10.25
N LEU A 217 -10.73 -12.67 -10.25
CA LEU A 217 -10.05 -11.87 -11.28
C LEU A 217 -10.19 -12.48 -12.68
N ALA A 218 -9.98 -13.79 -12.80
CA ALA A 218 -10.13 -14.49 -14.08
C ALA A 218 -11.54 -14.32 -14.67
N SER A 219 -12.57 -14.26 -13.82
CA SER A 219 -13.95 -14.07 -14.29
C SER A 219 -14.25 -12.70 -14.91
N ILE A 220 -13.36 -11.71 -14.78
CA ILE A 220 -13.48 -10.39 -15.44
C ILE A 220 -12.41 -10.17 -16.53
N ASN A 221 -11.67 -11.23 -16.88
CA ASN A 221 -10.65 -11.16 -17.92
C ASN A 221 -11.20 -11.47 -19.31
N SER A 222 -12.33 -12.18 -19.43
CA SER A 222 -13.02 -12.35 -20.72
C SER A 222 -13.83 -11.12 -21.09
N LEU A 223 -14.15 -10.96 -22.38
CA LEU A 223 -14.97 -9.86 -22.89
C LEU A 223 -16.35 -9.84 -22.20
N ASP A 224 -17.06 -10.96 -22.22
CA ASP A 224 -18.37 -11.07 -21.58
C ASP A 224 -18.29 -10.87 -20.07
N GLY A 225 -17.28 -11.47 -19.42
CA GLY A 225 -17.08 -11.36 -17.98
C GLY A 225 -16.85 -9.90 -17.56
N TYR A 226 -16.02 -9.18 -18.31
CA TYR A 226 -15.78 -7.76 -18.12
C TYR A 226 -17.03 -6.92 -18.37
N MET A 227 -17.72 -7.09 -19.51
CA MET A 227 -18.88 -6.27 -19.85
C MET A 227 -20.04 -6.51 -18.88
N LYS A 228 -20.24 -7.75 -18.41
CA LYS A 228 -21.17 -8.06 -17.32
C LYS A 228 -20.79 -7.38 -16.02
N ALA A 229 -19.52 -7.51 -15.64
CA ALA A 229 -19.02 -6.93 -14.40
C ALA A 229 -19.05 -5.40 -14.42
N ALA A 230 -18.86 -4.78 -15.58
CA ALA A 230 -19.02 -3.34 -15.79
C ALA A 230 -20.50 -2.90 -15.82
N GLY A 231 -21.43 -3.83 -15.97
CA GLY A 231 -22.87 -3.56 -16.09
C GLY A 231 -23.27 -3.05 -17.48
N VAL A 232 -22.44 -3.27 -18.51
CA VAL A 232 -22.71 -2.89 -19.90
C VAL A 232 -23.72 -3.86 -20.53
N VAL A 233 -23.58 -5.15 -20.25
CA VAL A 233 -24.46 -6.21 -20.75
C VAL A 233 -24.94 -7.09 -19.60
N LYS A 234 -26.08 -7.75 -19.79
CA LYS A 234 -26.59 -8.73 -18.84
C LYS A 234 -26.01 -10.13 -19.07
N ASP A 235 -25.99 -10.56 -20.33
CA ASP A 235 -25.77 -11.97 -20.69
C ASP A 235 -24.57 -12.22 -21.62
N GLY A 236 -24.23 -11.29 -22.50
CA GLY A 236 -23.08 -11.43 -23.39
C GLY A 236 -22.97 -10.25 -24.33
N VAL A 237 -21.83 -10.14 -25.01
CA VAL A 237 -21.58 -9.12 -26.02
C VAL A 237 -21.87 -9.69 -27.40
N GLU A 238 -22.89 -9.14 -28.05
CA GLU A 238 -23.23 -9.44 -29.44
C GLU A 238 -23.35 -8.11 -30.19
N CYS A 239 -22.62 -7.98 -31.30
CA CYS A 239 -22.71 -6.81 -32.15
C CYS A 239 -23.71 -7.04 -33.28
N ILE A 240 -24.38 -5.96 -33.67
CA ILE A 240 -25.22 -5.96 -34.87
C ILE A 240 -24.29 -6.05 -36.08
N VAL A 241 -24.52 -7.06 -36.94
CA VAL A 241 -23.73 -7.30 -38.16
C VAL A 241 -23.69 -6.04 -39.02
N GLN A 242 -22.48 -5.54 -39.28
CA GLN A 242 -22.26 -4.42 -40.20
C GLN A 242 -21.85 -4.91 -41.59
N GLN A 243 -22.42 -4.32 -42.64
CA GLN A 243 -22.12 -4.66 -44.04
C GLN A 243 -20.77 -4.11 -44.52
N ASN A 244 -20.08 -3.30 -43.71
CA ASN A 244 -18.83 -2.63 -44.06
C ASN A 244 -17.59 -3.53 -43.88
N GLY A 245 -17.75 -4.77 -43.43
CA GLY A 245 -16.64 -5.72 -43.24
C GLY A 245 -15.66 -5.36 -42.12
N GLN A 246 -16.01 -4.41 -41.23
CA GLN A 246 -15.16 -4.04 -40.11
C GLN A 246 -15.25 -5.08 -38.98
N VAL A 247 -14.10 -5.39 -38.37
CA VAL A 247 -14.03 -6.27 -37.19
C VAL A 247 -14.69 -5.58 -36.01
N GLN A 248 -15.66 -6.26 -35.40
CA GLN A 248 -16.40 -5.79 -34.24
C GLN A 248 -15.85 -6.36 -32.94
N ILE A 249 -16.25 -5.79 -31.80
CA ILE A 249 -15.67 -6.14 -30.49
C ILE A 249 -15.96 -7.60 -30.07
N ASP A 250 -17.13 -8.12 -30.43
CA ASP A 250 -17.55 -9.51 -30.22
C ASP A 250 -16.79 -10.52 -31.10
N GLN A 251 -16.13 -10.04 -32.16
CA GLN A 251 -15.29 -10.85 -33.04
C GLN A 251 -13.82 -10.89 -32.58
N LEU A 252 -13.47 -10.17 -31.52
CA LEU A 252 -12.13 -10.20 -30.96
C LEU A 252 -11.86 -11.54 -30.28
N ASN A 253 -10.75 -12.18 -30.65
CA ASN A 253 -10.27 -13.33 -29.90
C ASN A 253 -9.75 -12.91 -28.51
N GLU A 254 -9.55 -13.89 -27.64
CA GLU A 254 -9.14 -13.66 -26.26
C GLU A 254 -7.79 -12.94 -26.13
N TYR A 255 -6.86 -13.19 -27.06
CA TYR A 255 -5.56 -12.51 -27.07
C TYR A 255 -5.71 -11.02 -27.35
N CYS A 256 -6.45 -10.65 -28.41
CA CYS A 256 -6.72 -9.26 -28.75
C CYS A 256 -7.44 -8.53 -27.61
N TRP A 257 -8.43 -9.19 -27.01
CA TRP A 257 -9.15 -8.64 -25.86
C TRP A 257 -8.22 -8.42 -24.65
N ARG A 258 -7.34 -9.37 -24.32
CA ARG A 258 -6.35 -9.21 -23.23
C ARG A 258 -5.39 -8.05 -23.47
N GLN A 259 -5.03 -7.75 -24.72
CA GLN A 259 -4.22 -6.57 -25.04
C GLN A 259 -5.00 -5.29 -24.79
N LEU A 260 -6.26 -5.21 -25.20
CA LEU A 260 -7.13 -4.06 -24.90
C LEU A 260 -7.32 -3.85 -23.39
N ARG A 261 -7.49 -4.94 -22.63
CA ARG A 261 -7.69 -4.91 -21.17
C ARG A 261 -6.52 -4.32 -20.37
N GLN A 262 -5.36 -4.12 -20.98
CA GLN A 262 -4.27 -3.37 -20.34
C GLN A 262 -4.55 -1.87 -20.27
N TYR A 263 -5.43 -1.36 -21.14
CA TYR A 263 -5.73 0.07 -21.29
C TYR A 263 -7.11 0.46 -20.76
N ILE A 264 -8.04 -0.49 -20.64
CA ILE A 264 -9.40 -0.25 -20.11
C ILE A 264 -9.60 -0.97 -18.79
N LYS A 265 -10.10 -0.24 -17.79
CA LYS A 265 -10.53 -0.75 -16.48
C LYS A 265 -12.04 -0.64 -16.34
N VAL A 266 -12.63 -1.46 -15.47
CA VAL A 266 -14.06 -1.36 -15.13
C VAL A 266 -14.39 0.05 -14.60
N ALA A 267 -13.39 0.73 -14.00
CA ALA A 267 -13.54 2.10 -13.54
C ALA A 267 -13.68 3.15 -14.64
N ASP A 268 -13.28 2.84 -15.88
CA ASP A 268 -13.33 3.77 -17.03
C ASP A 268 -14.70 3.75 -17.73
N ILE A 269 -15.54 2.76 -17.43
CA ILE A 269 -16.91 2.71 -17.94
C ILE A 269 -17.77 3.69 -17.14
N VAL A 270 -18.11 4.82 -17.77
CA VAL A 270 -19.07 5.78 -17.25
C VAL A 270 -20.45 5.13 -17.32
N GLN A 271 -21.11 5.00 -16.16
CA GLN A 271 -22.50 4.60 -16.14
C GLN A 271 -23.35 5.80 -16.59
N ILE A 272 -24.07 5.63 -17.70
CA ILE A 272 -25.12 6.53 -18.16
C ILE A 272 -26.37 6.23 -17.34
#